data_AF-A0AA42RTB5-F1
#
_entry.id   AF-A0AA42RTB5-F1
#
_cell.length_a   1.000
_cell.length_b   1.000
_cell.length_c   1.000
_cell.angle_alpha   90.00
_cell.angle_beta   90.00
_cell.angle_gamma   90.00
#
_symmetry.space_group_name_H-M   'P 1'
#
loop_
_entity.id
_entity.type
_entity.pdbx_description
1 polymer ?
#
loop_
_entity_poly.entity_id
_entity_poly.type
_entity_poly.pdbx_seq_one_letter_code
_entity_poly.pdbx_strand_id
1 'polypeptide(L)' 'MSKPSISCEQDQAPVDTSDIPELDDDFFRRAELRVPAKQTVTIRLDADVLAWFKEQGAGYQTRINQLLRQYMQAQQRR' A
#
# COMPACT_ATOMS: atom_id res chain seq x y z
N MET A 1 42.77 -15.40 4.27
CA MET A 1 41.77 -14.32 4.13
C MET A 1 40.44 -14.96 3.76
N SER A 2 39.67 -15.35 4.77
CA SER A 2 38.40 -16.07 4.59
C SER A 2 37.36 -15.17 3.94
N LYS A 3 36.83 -15.61 2.79
CA LYS A 3 35.56 -15.12 2.27
C LYS A 3 34.44 -15.81 3.06
N PRO A 4 33.46 -15.10 3.63
CA PRO A 4 32.17 -15.71 3.87
C PRO A 4 31.32 -15.47 2.62
N SER A 5 31.19 -16.52 1.80
CA SER A 5 30.05 -16.63 0.90
C SER A 5 28.82 -16.79 1.78
N ILE A 6 27.97 -15.76 1.84
CA ILE A 6 26.64 -15.90 2.41
C ILE A 6 25.80 -16.60 1.34
N SER A 7 25.83 -17.93 1.35
CA SER A 7 24.79 -18.73 0.72
C SER A 7 23.57 -18.59 1.61
N CYS A 8 22.58 -17.82 1.16
CA CYS A 8 21.25 -17.86 1.74
C CYS A 8 20.65 -19.21 1.31
N GLU A 9 20.94 -20.26 2.05
CA GLU A 9 20.21 -21.53 1.97
C GLU A 9 18.78 -21.21 2.40
N GLN A 10 17.88 -21.18 1.43
CA GLN A 10 16.46 -21.12 1.72
C GLN A 10 16.07 -22.47 2.32
N ASP A 11 16.04 -22.54 3.65
CA ASP A 11 15.28 -23.55 4.38
C ASP A 11 13.80 -23.37 4.03
N GLN A 12 13.41 -23.91 2.88
CA GLN A 12 12.03 -23.92 2.42
C GLN A 12 11.31 -25.09 3.09
N ALA A 13 11.28 -25.06 4.43
CA ALA A 13 10.39 -25.94 5.18
C ALA A 13 8.95 -25.67 4.72
N PRO A 14 8.13 -26.72 4.52
CA PRO A 14 6.71 -26.53 4.25
C PRO A 14 6.11 -25.73 5.41
N VAL A 15 5.48 -24.61 5.09
CA VAL A 15 4.80 -23.77 6.07
C VAL A 15 3.72 -24.61 6.73
N ASP A 16 3.80 -24.78 8.04
CA ASP A 16 2.77 -25.45 8.81
C ASP A 16 1.51 -24.57 8.84
N THR A 17 0.47 -25.05 8.16
CA THR A 17 -0.84 -24.37 8.08
C THR A 17 -1.88 -25.03 8.96
N SER A 18 -1.50 -25.95 9.85
CA SER A 18 -2.43 -26.71 10.70
C SER A 18 -3.24 -25.81 11.65
N ASP A 19 -2.71 -24.65 12.02
CA ASP A 19 -3.36 -23.66 12.88
C ASP A 19 -4.34 -22.73 12.16
N ILE A 20 -4.34 -22.74 10.82
CA ILE A 20 -5.12 -21.80 10.01
C ILE A 20 -6.23 -22.59 9.30
N PRO A 21 -7.51 -22.33 9.61
CA PRO A 21 -8.62 -23.01 8.94
C PRO A 21 -8.63 -22.66 7.45
N GLU A 22 -9.02 -23.62 6.60
CA GLU A 22 -9.23 -23.37 5.17
C GLU A 22 -10.33 -22.32 4.95
N LEU A 23 -10.09 -21.40 4.02
CA LEU A 23 -10.98 -20.29 3.74
C LEU A 23 -12.15 -20.79 2.88
N ASP A 24 -13.31 -20.99 3.48
CA ASP A 24 -14.51 -21.52 2.84
C ASP A 24 -15.36 -20.45 2.14
N ASP A 25 -16.31 -20.89 1.31
CA ASP A 25 -17.24 -19.98 0.64
C ASP A 25 -18.06 -19.14 1.65
N ASP A 26 -18.33 -19.68 2.84
CA ASP A 26 -19.04 -19.00 3.92
C ASP A 26 -18.26 -17.84 4.55
N PHE A 27 -16.94 -17.91 4.55
CA PHE A 27 -16.06 -16.80 4.90
C PHE A 27 -16.24 -15.66 3.91
N PHE A 28 -16.16 -15.94 2.60
CA PHE A 28 -16.31 -14.91 1.57
C PHE A 28 -17.73 -14.34 1.51
N ARG A 29 -18.76 -15.16 1.78
CA ARG A 29 -20.15 -14.71 1.90
C ARG A 29 -20.36 -13.66 3.00
N ARG A 30 -19.56 -13.70 4.07
CA ARG A 30 -19.63 -12.77 5.21
C ARG A 30 -18.57 -11.67 5.17
N ALA A 31 -17.64 -11.73 4.23
CA ALA A 31 -16.55 -10.77 4.13
C ALA A 31 -17.09 -9.39 3.71
N GLU A 32 -16.83 -8.37 4.52
CA GLU A 32 -17.17 -6.99 4.18
C GLU A 32 -16.00 -6.33 3.45
N LEU A 33 -16.20 -5.98 2.17
CA LEU A 33 -15.22 -5.20 1.43
C LEU A 33 -15.22 -3.75 1.92
N ARG A 34 -14.25 -3.40 2.75
CA ARG A 34 -14.06 -2.01 3.19
C ARG A 34 -13.20 -1.24 2.21
N VAL A 35 -13.85 -0.57 1.26
CA VAL A 35 -13.19 0.50 0.49
C VAL A 35 -13.19 1.79 1.32
N PRO A 36 -12.03 2.43 1.54
CA PRO A 36 -12.01 3.72 2.24
C PRO A 36 -12.82 4.73 1.42
N ALA A 37 -13.86 5.29 2.04
CA ALA A 37 -14.71 6.29 1.39
C ALA A 37 -13.86 7.51 0.99
N LYS A 38 -13.80 7.79 -0.31
CA LYS A 38 -13.18 9.03 -0.82
C LYS A 38 -14.18 10.16 -0.60
N GLN A 39 -13.80 11.15 0.19
CA GLN A 39 -14.60 12.37 0.36
C GLN A 39 -14.16 13.41 -0.67
N THR A 40 -15.12 13.97 -1.40
CA THR A 40 -14.86 15.10 -2.31
C THR A 40 -14.69 16.36 -1.48
N VAL A 41 -13.47 16.89 -1.45
CA VAL A 41 -13.15 18.15 -0.77
C VAL A 41 -12.61 19.15 -1.78
N THR A 42 -13.00 20.42 -1.64
CA THR A 42 -12.47 21.51 -2.47
C THR A 42 -11.29 22.15 -1.73
N ILE A 43 -10.07 21.84 -2.17
CA ILE A 43 -8.83 22.44 -1.67
C ILE A 43 -8.25 23.40 -2.72
N ARG A 44 -7.60 24.45 -2.26
CA ARG A 44 -6.80 25.34 -3.12
C ARG A 44 -5.36 24.84 -3.11
N LEU A 45 -4.79 24.65 -4.30
CA LEU A 45 -3.39 24.28 -4.50
C LEU A 45 -2.73 25.41 -5.31
N ASP A 46 -1.44 25.60 -5.08
CA ASP A 46 -0.66 26.55 -5.87
C ASP A 46 -0.61 26.14 -7.34
N ALA A 47 -0.56 27.14 -8.22
CA ALA A 47 -0.69 26.94 -9.66
C ALA A 47 0.49 26.16 -10.25
N ASP A 48 1.70 26.40 -9.75
CA ASP A 48 2.93 25.70 -10.12
C ASP A 48 2.91 24.23 -9.71
N VAL A 49 2.46 23.94 -8.49
CA VAL A 49 2.27 22.56 -8.01
C VAL A 49 1.29 21.81 -8.89
N LEU A 50 0.16 22.45 -9.22
CA LEU A 50 -0.85 21.86 -10.11
C LEU A 50 -0.30 21.64 -11.53
N ALA A 51 0.49 22.57 -12.06
CA ALA A 51 1.12 22.43 -13.37
C ALA A 51 2.09 21.24 -13.39
N TRP A 52 2.98 21.14 -12.42
CA TRP A 52 3.93 20.03 -12.29
C TRP A 52 3.24 18.67 -12.22
N PHE A 53 2.16 18.56 -11.44
CA PHE A 53 1.40 17.31 -11.35
C PHE A 53 0.66 16.96 -12.65
N LYS A 54 0.23 17.96 -13.43
CA LYS A 54 -0.41 17.77 -14.74
C LYS A 54 0.61 17.34 -15.81
N GLU A 55 1.84 17.82 -15.75
CA GLU A 55 2.93 17.42 -16.66
C GLU A 55 3.22 15.92 -16.59
N GLN A 56 3.00 15.29 -15.43
CA GLN A 56 3.15 13.84 -15.25
C GLN A 56 2.03 13.01 -15.90
N GLY A 57 1.08 13.65 -16.59
CA GLY A 57 0.01 13.00 -17.33
C GLY A 57 -1.26 12.75 -16.52
N ALA A 58 -2.14 11.91 -17.08
CA ALA A 58 -3.45 11.61 -16.51
C ALA A 58 -3.35 11.03 -15.08
N GLY A 59 -4.35 11.34 -14.25
CA GLY A 59 -4.42 10.84 -12.87
C GLY A 59 -3.71 11.69 -11.81
N TYR A 60 -3.40 12.95 -12.11
CA TYR A 60 -2.75 13.86 -11.17
C TYR A 60 -3.46 13.97 -9.80
N GLN A 61 -4.81 13.93 -9.76
CA GLN A 61 -5.57 13.92 -8.50
C GLN A 61 -5.29 12.68 -7.65
N THR A 62 -5.17 11.50 -8.29
CA THR A 62 -4.81 10.25 -7.62
C THR A 62 -3.42 10.33 -7.02
N ARG A 63 -2.46 10.91 -7.74
CA ARG A 63 -1.09 11.11 -7.26
C ARG A 63 -1.02 12.05 -6.06
N ILE A 64 -1.75 13.17 -6.12
CA ILE A 64 -1.86 14.11 -4.98
C ILE A 64 -2.39 13.37 -3.76
N ASN A 65 -3.46 12.58 -3.90
CA ASN A 65 -4.03 11.82 -2.80
C ASN A 65 -3.05 10.76 -2.24
N GLN A 66 -2.27 10.10 -3.11
CA GLN A 66 -1.23 9.15 -2.68
C GLN A 66 -0.13 9.83 -1.88
N LEU A 67 0.35 11.00 -2.34
CA LEU A 67 1.39 11.76 -1.65
C LEU A 67 0.92 12.20 -0.26
N LEU A 68 -0.31 12.72 -0.15
CA LEU A 68 -0.91 13.10 1.13
C LEU A 68 -1.03 11.91 2.08
N ARG A 69 -1.41 10.73 1.56
CA ARG A 69 -1.49 9.50 2.35
C ARG A 69 -0.11 9.06 2.87
N GLN A 70 0.91 9.09 2.02
CA GLN A 70 2.28 8.75 2.44
C GLN A 70 2.79 9.71 3.52
N TYR A 71 2.56 11.01 3.35
CA TYR A 71 2.92 12.01 4.34
C TYR A 71 2.22 11.75 5.69
N MET A 72 0.90 11.51 5.68
CA MET A 72 0.13 11.17 6.86
C MET A 72 0.69 9.94 7.59
N GLN A 73 1.00 8.87 6.84
CA GLN A 73 1.57 7.64 7.41
C GLN A 73 2.96 7.86 8.00
N ALA A 74 3.80 8.67 7.36
CA ALA A 74 5.13 9.01 7.85
C ALA A 74 5.07 9.81 9.16
N GLN A 75 4.07 10.70 9.31
CA GLN A 75 3.87 11.45 10.54
C GLN A 75 3.30 10.59 11.68
N GLN A 76 2.42 9.63 11.39
CA GLN A 76 1.85 8.73 12.41
C GLN A 76 2.84 7.75 13.03
N ARG A 77 3.99 7.51 12.36
CA ARG A 77 5.05 6.62 12.86
C ARG A 77 6.08 7.33 13.75
N ARG A 78 5.92 8.62 14.00
CA ARG A 78 6.73 9.42 14.93
C ARG A 78 6.00 9.55 16.27
#